data_AF-A0A554IC83-F1
#
_entry.id   AF-A0A554IC83-F1
#
_cell.length_a   1.000
_cell.length_b   1.000
_cell.length_c   1.000
_cell.angle_alpha   90.00
_cell.angle_beta   90.00
_cell.angle_gamma   90.00
#
_symmetry.space_group_name_H-M   'P 1'
#
loop_
_entity.id
_entity.type
_entity.pdbx_description
1 polymer ?
#
loop_
_entity_poly.entity_id
_entity_poly.type
_entity_poly.pdbx_seq_one_letter_code
_entity_poly.pdbx_strand_id
1 'polypeptide(L)'
;MKYAHFSKSARMELSILLNRGYSHREIAKTLGKHHSSISREIKDNSVKGRYDPAKAHIKAVKKRAKSKYQGMKIREHAELENYVSAKIKSYWSPEQIAGRIKNVDVNIRYVSAPSIYKYLYSRYGQYLHSCLYSRRWRKQKRRGKRKPRKERIPNRVSIEQRPEIVKQRLRFGDFEGDTLGRIKTDKEVVVGSVERLSRYILLSKEPGLKYAMDGLNKQFSPYRSLIESLTMDNGLENIHYRKLRVDTFFCHPYASCEKATMENSFGRLRRFIPKKTSLNGYSREDIARFADLMNNTPRKCLNYRTPKEVFEEQLFLKRLFLKTNQVNSTKVSQLTI
;
A
#
# COMPACT_ATOMS: atom_id res chain seq x y z
N MET A 1 -34.94 -0.95 16.57
CA MET A 1 -34.47 -1.07 17.98
C MET A 1 -32.95 -1.00 18.02
N LYS A 2 -32.35 -0.14 18.86
CA LYS A 2 -30.89 -0.15 19.11
C LYS A 2 -30.51 -1.47 19.77
N TYR A 3 -29.43 -2.11 19.30
CA TYR A 3 -28.91 -3.33 19.90
C TYR A 3 -28.44 -3.06 21.34
N ALA A 4 -29.07 -3.70 22.33
CA ALA A 4 -28.75 -3.55 23.74
C ALA A 4 -28.53 -4.92 24.38
N HIS A 5 -27.33 -5.13 24.95
CA HIS A 5 -26.98 -6.34 25.67
C HIS A 5 -27.95 -6.63 26.83
N PHE A 6 -28.20 -7.90 27.14
CA PHE A 6 -28.96 -8.29 28.33
C PHE A 6 -28.24 -7.81 29.60
N SER A 7 -28.95 -7.18 30.52
CA SER A 7 -28.48 -6.88 31.88
C SER A 7 -28.44 -8.16 32.73
N LYS A 8 -27.99 -8.06 33.98
CA LYS A 8 -28.13 -9.16 34.95
C LYS A 8 -29.60 -9.45 35.26
N SER A 9 -30.38 -8.38 35.52
CA SER A 9 -31.82 -8.47 35.80
C SER A 9 -32.61 -9.08 34.63
N ALA A 10 -32.36 -8.63 33.40
CA ALA A 10 -33.06 -9.15 32.22
C ALA A 10 -32.80 -10.65 31.98
N ARG A 11 -31.63 -11.18 32.38
CA ARG A 11 -31.36 -12.63 32.32
C ARG A 11 -32.10 -13.41 33.39
N MET A 12 -32.18 -12.86 34.60
CA MET A 12 -32.96 -13.47 35.69
C MET A 12 -34.44 -13.54 35.31
N GLU A 13 -34.98 -12.44 34.79
CA GLU A 13 -36.36 -12.36 34.32
C GLU A 13 -36.63 -13.31 33.16
N LEU A 14 -35.73 -13.39 32.18
CA LEU A 14 -35.78 -14.39 31.11
C LEU A 14 -35.87 -15.82 31.68
N SER A 15 -35.03 -16.15 32.67
CA SER A 15 -35.04 -17.48 33.30
C SER A 15 -36.37 -17.79 34.00
N ILE A 16 -36.97 -16.80 34.68
CA ILE A 16 -38.26 -16.98 35.37
C ILE A 16 -39.37 -17.25 34.35
N LEU A 17 -39.42 -16.45 33.29
CA LEU A 17 -40.44 -16.60 32.24
C LEU A 17 -40.27 -17.91 31.47
N LEU A 18 -39.03 -18.33 31.20
CA LEU A 18 -38.75 -19.61 30.56
C LEU A 18 -39.25 -20.79 31.41
N ASN A 19 -39.00 -20.76 32.72
CA ASN A 19 -39.46 -21.79 33.65
C ASN A 19 -40.98 -21.83 33.81
N ARG A 20 -41.68 -20.71 33.58
CA ARG A 20 -43.14 -20.62 33.57
C ARG A 20 -43.77 -21.03 32.23
N GLY A 21 -42.97 -21.43 31.23
CA GLY A 21 -43.47 -21.95 29.95
C GLY A 21 -43.83 -20.88 28.91
N TYR A 22 -43.45 -19.61 29.11
CA TYR A 22 -43.71 -18.56 28.12
C TYR A 22 -42.91 -18.78 26.83
N SER A 23 -43.52 -18.47 25.68
CA SER A 23 -42.86 -18.57 24.38
C SER A 23 -41.78 -17.50 24.21
N HIS A 24 -40.80 -17.75 23.34
CA HIS A 24 -39.74 -16.77 23.05
C HIS A 24 -40.27 -15.42 22.55
N ARG A 25 -41.44 -15.39 21.88
CA ARG A 25 -42.06 -14.14 21.39
C ARG A 25 -42.68 -13.34 22.52
N GLU A 26 -43.33 -13.99 23.48
CA GLU A 26 -43.90 -13.34 24.66
C GLU A 26 -42.79 -12.78 25.54
N ILE A 27 -41.76 -13.57 25.83
CA ILE A 27 -40.57 -13.14 26.59
C ILE A 27 -39.92 -11.91 25.92
N ALA A 28 -39.80 -11.93 24.59
CA ALA A 28 -39.24 -10.81 23.84
C ALA A 28 -40.07 -9.52 24.00
N LYS A 29 -41.41 -9.64 23.97
CA LYS A 29 -42.33 -8.51 24.18
C LYS A 29 -42.18 -7.96 25.60
N THR A 30 -42.15 -8.82 26.62
CA THR A 30 -41.98 -8.43 28.03
C THR A 30 -40.65 -7.73 28.29
N LEU A 31 -39.54 -8.27 27.77
CA LEU A 31 -38.20 -7.71 27.97
C LEU A 31 -37.85 -6.54 27.03
N GLY A 32 -38.75 -6.16 26.12
CA GLY A 32 -38.48 -5.14 25.10
C GLY A 32 -37.31 -5.51 24.18
N LYS A 33 -37.17 -6.80 23.83
CA LYS A 33 -36.09 -7.34 22.98
C LYS A 33 -36.65 -7.95 21.70
N HIS A 34 -35.77 -8.20 20.73
CA HIS A 34 -36.13 -8.95 19.53
C HIS A 34 -36.16 -10.46 19.83
N HIS A 35 -37.13 -11.20 19.29
CA HIS A 35 -37.30 -12.64 19.57
C HIS A 35 -36.06 -13.47 19.22
N SER A 36 -35.33 -13.13 18.14
CA SER A 36 -34.08 -13.83 17.80
C SER A 36 -32.93 -13.51 18.75
N SER A 37 -32.97 -12.40 19.50
CA SER A 37 -32.02 -12.13 20.58
C SER A 37 -32.27 -13.04 21.78
N ILE A 38 -33.54 -13.30 22.11
CA ILE A 38 -33.93 -14.30 23.15
C ILE A 38 -33.44 -15.68 22.73
N SER A 39 -33.76 -16.10 21.51
CA SER A 39 -33.34 -17.41 20.97
C SER A 39 -31.82 -17.59 20.98
N ARG A 40 -31.04 -16.60 20.54
CA ARG A 40 -29.57 -16.65 20.59
C ARG A 40 -29.04 -16.68 22.02
N GLU A 41 -29.58 -15.84 22.92
CA GLU A 41 -29.15 -15.82 24.32
C GLU A 41 -29.36 -17.18 25.00
N ILE A 42 -30.49 -17.85 24.75
CA ILE A 42 -30.76 -19.19 25.28
C ILE A 42 -29.83 -20.20 24.61
N LYS A 43 -29.78 -20.24 23.28
CA LYS A 43 -28.95 -21.19 22.53
C LYS A 43 -27.47 -21.13 22.93
N ASP A 44 -26.91 -19.92 23.05
CA ASP A 44 -25.47 -19.72 23.29
C ASP A 44 -25.06 -19.93 24.76
N ASN A 45 -26.02 -19.99 25.69
CA ASN A 45 -25.77 -20.05 27.13
C ASN A 45 -26.47 -21.22 27.86
N SER A 46 -27.18 -22.08 27.14
CA SER A 46 -27.75 -23.32 27.70
C SER A 46 -26.74 -24.46 27.67
N VAL A 47 -26.75 -25.30 28.70
CA VAL A 47 -25.96 -26.53 28.79
C VAL A 47 -26.91 -27.69 29.05
N LYS A 48 -26.88 -28.72 28.21
CA LYS A 48 -27.82 -29.86 28.26
C LYS A 48 -29.30 -29.40 28.33
N GLY A 49 -29.64 -28.40 27.52
CA GLY A 49 -31.00 -27.84 27.44
C GLY A 49 -31.41 -26.90 28.59
N ARG A 50 -30.58 -26.73 29.64
CA ARG A 50 -30.90 -25.83 30.77
C ARG A 50 -30.19 -24.49 30.64
N TYR A 51 -30.96 -23.41 30.73
CA TYR A 51 -30.45 -22.02 30.75
C TYR A 51 -30.10 -21.61 32.19
N ASP A 52 -28.90 -21.05 32.40
CA ASP A 52 -28.46 -20.52 33.70
C ASP A 52 -28.13 -19.03 33.58
N PRO A 53 -28.95 -18.14 34.19
CA PRO A 53 -28.78 -16.69 34.03
C PRO A 53 -27.51 -16.16 34.69
N ALA A 54 -27.04 -16.78 35.79
CA ALA A 54 -25.83 -16.36 36.50
C ALA A 54 -24.59 -16.69 35.67
N LYS A 55 -24.52 -17.91 35.12
CA LYS A 55 -23.43 -18.31 34.22
C LYS A 55 -23.42 -17.47 32.94
N ALA A 56 -24.58 -17.23 32.33
CA ALA A 56 -24.71 -16.38 31.15
C ALA A 56 -24.19 -14.96 31.43
N HIS A 57 -24.52 -14.39 32.60
CA HIS A 57 -24.02 -13.08 33.00
C HIS A 57 -22.50 -13.07 33.21
N ILE A 58 -21.95 -14.04 33.95
CA ILE A 58 -20.49 -14.16 34.19
C ILE A 58 -19.74 -14.33 32.86
N LYS A 59 -20.26 -15.15 31.95
CA LYS A 59 -19.69 -15.35 30.59
C LYS A 59 -19.68 -14.05 29.81
N ALA A 60 -20.77 -13.28 29.84
CA ALA A 60 -20.86 -11.98 29.19
C ALA A 60 -19.88 -10.95 29.78
N VAL A 61 -19.74 -10.89 31.12
CA VAL A 61 -18.79 -10.00 31.80
C VAL A 61 -17.35 -10.37 31.45
N LYS A 62 -16.98 -11.66 31.54
CA LYS A 62 -15.65 -12.15 31.15
C LYS A 62 -15.35 -11.86 29.68
N LYS A 63 -16.30 -12.10 28.78
CA LYS A 63 -16.16 -11.78 27.34
C LYS A 63 -15.96 -10.28 27.12
N ARG A 64 -16.70 -9.42 27.84
CA ARG A 64 -16.54 -7.96 27.76
C ARG A 64 -15.18 -7.51 28.31
N ALA A 65 -14.74 -8.04 29.44
CA ALA A 65 -13.42 -7.75 30.01
C ALA A 65 -12.29 -8.17 29.07
N LYS A 66 -12.36 -9.38 28.50
CA LYS A 66 -11.41 -9.86 27.48
C LYS A 66 -11.48 -9.03 26.19
N SER A 67 -12.66 -8.61 25.74
CA SER A 67 -12.79 -7.73 24.57
C SER A 67 -12.14 -6.35 24.76
N LYS A 68 -12.02 -5.88 26.01
CA LYS A 68 -11.28 -4.67 26.37
C LYS A 68 -9.77 -4.91 26.50
N TYR A 69 -9.35 -6.16 26.70
CA TYR A 69 -7.94 -6.51 26.72
C TYR A 69 -7.33 -6.24 25.35
N GLN A 70 -6.27 -5.43 25.33
CA GLN A 70 -5.70 -4.92 24.08
C GLN A 70 -5.27 -6.09 23.18
N GLY A 71 -5.64 -6.02 21.90
CA GLY A 71 -5.25 -7.01 20.90
C GLY A 71 -6.16 -8.22 20.72
N MET A 72 -7.18 -8.44 21.56
CA MET A 72 -8.03 -9.64 21.46
C MET A 72 -8.82 -9.76 20.16
N LYS A 73 -9.18 -8.64 19.53
CA LYS A 73 -9.83 -8.64 18.20
C LYS A 73 -9.00 -9.35 17.12
N ILE A 74 -7.68 -9.38 17.26
CA ILE A 74 -6.77 -10.08 16.36
C ILE A 74 -6.43 -11.46 16.94
N ARG A 75 -6.05 -11.52 18.23
CA ARG A 75 -5.58 -12.75 18.88
C ARG A 75 -6.63 -13.88 18.92
N GLU A 76 -7.92 -13.57 18.97
CA GLU A 76 -8.98 -14.60 18.97
C GLU A 76 -9.22 -15.22 17.57
N HIS A 77 -8.56 -14.72 16.52
CA HIS A 77 -8.77 -15.15 15.14
C HIS A 77 -7.44 -15.48 14.45
N ALA A 78 -7.09 -16.77 14.40
CA ALA A 78 -5.79 -17.23 13.89
C ALA A 78 -5.50 -16.76 12.45
N GLU A 79 -6.49 -16.81 11.55
CA GLU A 79 -6.33 -16.33 10.16
C GLU A 79 -5.98 -14.83 10.11
N LEU A 80 -6.70 -14.01 10.88
CA LEU A 80 -6.45 -12.58 10.96
C LEU A 80 -5.10 -12.26 11.61
N GLU A 81 -4.73 -12.98 12.66
CA GLU A 81 -3.43 -12.85 13.33
C GLU A 81 -2.28 -13.20 12.40
N ASN A 82 -2.39 -14.30 11.66
CA ASN A 82 -1.39 -14.71 10.67
C ASN A 82 -1.26 -13.67 9.54
N TYR A 83 -2.39 -13.19 9.01
CA TYR A 83 -2.39 -12.16 7.98
C TYR A 83 -1.72 -10.87 8.47
N VAL A 84 -2.15 -10.34 9.61
CA VAL A 84 -1.58 -9.09 10.17
C VAL A 84 -0.09 -9.28 10.44
N SER A 85 0.31 -10.39 11.06
CA SER A 85 1.72 -10.66 11.39
C SER A 85 2.60 -10.76 10.14
N ALA A 86 2.13 -11.47 9.11
CA ALA A 86 2.83 -11.58 7.84
C ALA A 86 3.00 -10.22 7.16
N LYS A 87 1.94 -9.42 7.07
CA LYS A 87 2.00 -8.11 6.41
C LYS A 87 2.86 -7.10 7.17
N ILE A 88 2.84 -7.11 8.51
CA ILE A 88 3.74 -6.27 9.31
C ILE A 88 5.21 -6.67 9.09
N LYS A 89 5.52 -7.97 9.04
CA LYS A 89 6.88 -8.47 8.69
C LYS A 89 7.30 -8.06 7.27
N SER A 90 6.36 -7.94 6.35
CA SER A 90 6.57 -7.36 5.01
C SER A 90 6.57 -5.82 4.98
N TYR A 91 6.72 -5.17 6.13
CA TYR A 91 6.82 -3.70 6.28
C TYR A 91 5.55 -2.90 5.90
N TRP A 92 4.39 -3.55 5.86
CA TRP A 92 3.13 -2.83 5.68
C TRP A 92 2.76 -2.10 6.97
N SER A 93 2.24 -0.88 6.83
CA SER A 93 1.70 -0.13 7.97
C SER A 93 0.31 -0.64 8.37
N PRO A 94 -0.11 -0.44 9.64
CA PRO A 94 -1.47 -0.72 10.07
C PRO A 94 -2.57 -0.08 9.20
N GLU A 95 -2.36 1.14 8.68
CA GLU A 95 -3.32 1.77 7.76
C GLU A 95 -3.43 1.03 6.43
N GLN A 96 -2.30 0.56 5.88
CA GLN A 96 -2.28 -0.20 4.63
C GLN A 96 -2.96 -1.55 4.79
N ILE A 97 -2.71 -2.26 5.90
CA ILE A 97 -3.35 -3.54 6.20
C ILE A 97 -4.87 -3.36 6.35
N ALA A 98 -5.32 -2.40 7.17
CA ALA A 98 -6.73 -2.16 7.39
C ALA A 98 -7.47 -1.76 6.10
N GLY A 99 -6.86 -0.89 5.29
CA GLY A 99 -7.43 -0.49 4.02
C GLY A 99 -7.42 -1.60 2.96
N ARG A 100 -6.40 -2.46 2.95
CA ARG A 100 -6.34 -3.63 2.06
C ARG A 100 -7.46 -4.63 2.38
N ILE A 101 -7.64 -4.98 3.65
CA ILE A 101 -8.72 -5.87 4.09
C ILE A 101 -10.10 -5.30 3.72
N LYS A 102 -10.27 -3.98 3.90
CA LYS A 102 -11.55 -3.32 3.62
C LYS A 102 -11.92 -3.35 2.13
N ASN A 103 -10.97 -3.14 1.23
CA ASN A 103 -11.25 -2.83 -0.17
C ASN A 103 -10.90 -3.97 -1.14
N VAL A 104 -10.03 -4.90 -0.75
CA VAL A 104 -9.54 -5.94 -1.66
C VAL A 104 -9.65 -7.31 -1.02
N ASP A 105 -9.04 -7.51 0.15
CA ASP A 105 -9.02 -8.81 0.82
C ASP A 105 -10.27 -8.98 1.71
N VAL A 106 -11.46 -8.78 1.13
CA VAL A 106 -12.76 -8.68 1.84
C VAL A 106 -13.18 -9.97 2.55
N ASN A 107 -12.59 -11.10 2.17
CA ASN A 107 -12.79 -12.39 2.83
C ASN A 107 -12.10 -12.46 4.21
N ILE A 108 -11.10 -11.62 4.45
CA ILE A 108 -10.42 -11.53 5.75
C ILE A 108 -11.26 -10.66 6.68
N ARG A 109 -11.41 -11.10 7.94
CA ARG A 109 -12.15 -10.36 8.95
C ARG A 109 -11.62 -8.93 9.11
N TYR A 110 -12.49 -7.94 8.95
CA TYR A 110 -12.09 -6.54 9.06
C TYR A 110 -11.55 -6.14 10.44
N VAL A 111 -10.38 -5.50 10.42
CA VAL A 111 -9.76 -4.84 11.56
C VAL A 111 -9.30 -3.42 11.18
N SER A 112 -9.56 -2.45 12.05
CA SER A 112 -9.15 -1.07 11.80
C SER A 112 -7.68 -0.86 12.20
N ALA A 113 -7.04 0.16 11.63
CA ALA A 113 -5.65 0.49 11.97
C ALA A 113 -5.44 0.73 13.48
N PRO A 114 -6.33 1.45 14.21
CA PRO A 114 -6.21 1.57 15.67
C PRO A 114 -6.27 0.23 16.41
N SER A 115 -7.09 -0.72 15.94
CA SER A 115 -7.14 -2.06 16.53
C SER A 115 -5.85 -2.85 16.26
N ILE A 116 -5.24 -2.70 15.09
CA ILE A 116 -3.92 -3.28 14.80
C ILE A 116 -2.86 -2.65 15.72
N TYR A 117 -2.85 -1.33 15.90
CA TYR A 117 -1.94 -0.69 16.85
C TYR A 117 -2.13 -1.22 18.29
N LYS A 118 -3.37 -1.37 18.77
CA LYS A 118 -3.64 -1.98 20.08
C LYS A 118 -3.13 -3.42 20.17
N TYR A 119 -3.21 -4.20 19.09
CA TYR A 119 -2.61 -5.54 19.06
C TYR A 119 -1.09 -5.49 19.13
N LEU A 120 -0.47 -4.62 18.34
CA LEU A 120 0.98 -4.43 18.37
C LEU A 120 1.42 -4.04 19.77
N TYR A 121 0.78 -3.09 20.45
CA TYR A 121 1.14 -2.68 21.82
C TYR A 121 0.80 -3.70 22.92
N SER A 122 0.09 -4.78 22.58
CA SER A 122 -0.19 -5.86 23.54
C SER A 122 0.98 -6.84 23.65
N ARG A 123 1.00 -7.63 24.73
CA ARG A 123 1.97 -8.72 24.92
C ARG A 123 2.02 -9.72 23.75
N TYR A 124 0.95 -9.82 22.98
CA TYR A 124 0.85 -10.76 21.85
C TYR A 124 1.51 -10.24 20.58
N GLY A 125 1.49 -8.92 20.35
CA GLY A 125 1.95 -8.32 19.09
C GLY A 125 3.26 -7.54 19.20
N GLN A 126 3.78 -7.33 20.42
CA GLN A 126 4.96 -6.48 20.66
C GLN A 126 6.23 -6.94 19.92
N TYR A 127 6.36 -8.24 19.66
CA TYR A 127 7.47 -8.82 18.91
C TYR A 127 7.57 -8.30 17.46
N LEU A 128 6.49 -7.70 16.94
CA LEU A 128 6.42 -7.12 15.59
C LEU A 128 6.79 -5.63 15.54
N HIS A 129 7.06 -4.98 16.68
CA HIS A 129 7.34 -3.53 16.73
C HIS A 129 8.57 -3.13 15.90
N SER A 130 9.60 -3.97 15.88
CA SER A 130 10.83 -3.73 15.13
C SER A 130 10.60 -3.64 13.61
N CYS A 131 9.52 -4.25 13.11
CA CYS A 131 9.15 -4.19 11.69
C CYS A 131 8.46 -2.87 11.31
N LEU A 132 7.99 -2.08 12.29
CA LEU A 132 7.40 -0.77 12.02
C LEU A 132 8.49 0.26 11.75
N TYR A 133 8.33 1.00 10.65
CA TYR A 133 9.20 2.13 10.37
C TYR A 133 8.87 3.32 11.30
N SER A 134 9.70 3.55 12.31
CA SER A 134 9.49 4.56 13.37
C SER A 134 10.36 5.82 13.24
N ARG A 135 11.21 5.94 12.21
CA ARG A 135 12.09 7.10 12.05
C ARG A 135 11.28 8.36 11.69
N ARG A 136 11.12 9.25 12.69
CA ARG A 136 10.60 10.61 12.49
C ARG A 136 11.59 11.40 11.64
N TRP A 137 11.12 11.90 10.49
CA TRP A 137 11.89 12.84 9.67
C TRP A 137 11.89 14.21 10.35
N ARG A 138 13.08 14.71 10.72
CA ARG A 138 13.24 16.11 11.12
C ARG A 138 13.23 16.99 9.86
N LYS A 139 12.36 18.00 9.83
CA LYS A 139 12.35 19.02 8.77
C LYS A 139 13.73 19.69 8.75
N GLN A 140 14.48 19.56 7.67
CA GLN A 140 15.72 20.32 7.52
C GLN A 140 15.37 21.79 7.30
N LYS A 141 16.11 22.70 7.96
CA LYS A 141 16.02 24.14 7.71
C LYS A 141 16.30 24.38 6.21
N ARG A 142 15.45 25.18 5.56
CA ARG A 142 15.67 25.62 4.17
C ARG A 142 17.00 26.37 4.12
N ARG A 143 17.98 25.82 3.40
CA ARG A 143 19.22 26.55 3.10
C ARG A 143 18.90 27.57 2.01
N GLY A 144 19.55 28.74 2.05
CA GLY A 144 19.33 29.84 1.12
C GLY A 144 19.44 29.41 -0.37
N LYS A 145 18.78 30.16 -1.24
CA LYS A 145 18.79 29.93 -2.69
C LYS A 145 20.24 29.99 -3.19
N ARG A 146 20.75 28.87 -3.72
CA ARG A 146 22.02 28.86 -4.47
C ARG A 146 21.75 29.43 -5.86
N LYS A 147 22.73 30.13 -6.43
CA LYS A 147 22.66 30.57 -7.83
C LYS A 147 22.48 29.34 -8.74
N PRO A 148 21.61 29.40 -9.76
CA PRO A 148 21.48 28.33 -10.75
C PRO A 148 22.85 28.12 -11.42
N ARG A 149 23.28 26.86 -11.51
CA ARG A 149 24.47 26.50 -12.30
C ARG A 149 24.09 26.61 -13.79
N LYS A 150 25.06 26.96 -14.65
CA LYS A 150 24.91 26.96 -16.11
C LYS A 150 24.23 25.68 -16.59
N GLU A 151 23.35 25.82 -17.58
CA GLU A 151 22.65 24.71 -18.23
C GLU A 151 23.66 23.78 -18.92
N ARG A 152 23.59 22.48 -18.64
CA ARG A 152 24.59 21.49 -19.06
C ARG A 152 24.02 20.31 -19.86
N ILE A 153 22.70 20.19 -19.97
CA ILE A 153 22.06 19.10 -20.72
C ILE A 153 21.74 19.60 -22.14
N PRO A 154 22.39 19.06 -23.18
CA PRO A 154 22.15 19.50 -24.55
C PRO A 154 20.73 19.20 -25.02
N ASN A 155 20.12 20.16 -25.73
CA ASN A 155 18.83 20.00 -26.41
C ASN A 155 17.70 19.48 -25.51
N ARG A 156 17.68 19.86 -24.21
CA ARG A 156 16.64 19.45 -23.27
C ARG A 156 15.28 20.06 -23.62
N VAL A 157 14.20 19.31 -23.39
CA VAL A 157 12.82 19.81 -23.56
C VAL A 157 12.28 20.24 -22.19
N SER A 158 11.75 21.46 -22.11
CA SER A 158 11.17 21.99 -20.86
C SER A 158 9.95 21.18 -20.41
N ILE A 159 9.75 21.08 -19.10
CA ILE A 159 8.54 20.51 -18.49
C ILE A 159 7.25 21.21 -18.95
N GLU A 160 7.33 22.47 -19.40
CA GLU A 160 6.20 23.25 -19.92
C GLU A 160 5.66 22.69 -21.23
N GLN A 161 6.52 22.07 -22.05
CA GLN A 161 6.12 21.43 -23.31
C GLN A 161 5.55 20.03 -23.09
N ARG A 162 5.48 19.56 -21.83
CA ARG A 162 4.96 18.24 -21.50
C ARG A 162 3.43 18.22 -21.70
N PRO A 163 2.88 17.23 -22.42
CA PRO A 163 1.44 17.11 -22.63
C PRO A 163 0.64 17.09 -21.33
N GLU A 164 -0.52 17.75 -21.32
CA GLU A 164 -1.32 17.93 -20.10
C GLU A 164 -1.86 16.60 -19.53
N ILE A 165 -2.13 15.62 -20.40
CA ILE A 165 -2.53 14.25 -20.01
C ILE A 165 -1.55 13.61 -19.02
N VAL A 166 -0.25 13.95 -19.13
CA VAL A 166 0.77 13.46 -18.22
C VAL A 166 0.46 13.96 -16.82
N LYS A 167 0.17 15.26 -16.62
CA LYS A 167 -0.09 15.83 -15.28
C LYS A 167 -1.26 15.15 -14.57
N GLN A 168 -2.28 14.70 -15.31
CA GLN A 168 -3.47 14.03 -14.78
C GLN A 168 -3.18 12.63 -14.19
N ARG A 169 -2.07 11.98 -14.59
CA ARG A 169 -1.68 10.62 -14.15
C ARG A 169 -2.72 9.55 -14.49
N LEU A 170 -3.42 9.73 -15.61
CA LEU A 170 -4.48 8.83 -16.09
C LEU A 170 -4.03 7.90 -17.22
N ARG A 171 -2.87 8.15 -17.81
CA ARG A 171 -2.29 7.32 -18.87
C ARG A 171 -1.17 6.45 -18.32
N PHE A 172 -1.16 5.18 -18.73
CA PHE A 172 -0.07 4.25 -18.45
C PHE A 172 1.11 4.49 -19.40
N GLY A 173 2.33 4.50 -18.85
CA GLY A 173 3.57 4.61 -19.62
C GLY A 173 4.28 5.95 -19.48
N ASP A 174 3.77 6.85 -18.65
CA ASP A 174 4.48 8.07 -18.27
C ASP A 174 5.36 7.78 -17.04
N PHE A 175 6.68 7.91 -17.18
CA PHE A 175 7.65 7.59 -16.14
C PHE A 175 8.30 8.85 -15.54
N GLU A 176 8.70 8.76 -14.27
CA GLU A 176 9.62 9.72 -13.64
C GLU A 176 10.94 9.00 -13.31
N GLY A 177 12.09 9.57 -13.69
CA GLY A 177 13.43 9.02 -13.45
C GLY A 177 14.19 9.74 -12.34
N ASP A 178 15.08 9.04 -11.64
CA ASP A 178 16.00 9.63 -10.67
C ASP A 178 17.19 8.71 -10.38
N THR A 179 18.26 9.27 -9.83
CA THR A 179 19.41 8.50 -9.38
C THR A 179 19.69 8.76 -7.91
N LEU A 180 19.83 7.67 -7.15
CA LEU A 180 20.21 7.68 -5.75
C LEU A 180 21.69 7.29 -5.63
N GLY A 181 22.51 8.18 -5.10
CA GLY A 181 23.90 7.91 -4.77
C GLY A 181 24.62 9.18 -4.33
N ARG A 182 25.74 9.06 -3.60
CA ARG A 182 26.62 10.20 -3.33
C ARG A 182 27.72 10.27 -4.38
N ILE A 183 27.56 11.21 -5.30
CA ILE A 183 28.52 11.51 -6.39
C ILE A 183 29.98 11.63 -5.90
N LYS A 184 30.21 12.08 -4.64
CA LYS A 184 31.56 12.30 -4.09
C LYS A 184 32.18 11.11 -3.35
N THR A 185 31.41 10.09 -2.96
CA THR A 185 31.90 9.01 -2.08
C THR A 185 31.49 7.62 -2.54
N ASP A 186 30.37 7.51 -3.23
CA ASP A 186 29.83 6.23 -3.66
C ASP A 186 30.31 5.98 -5.09
N LYS A 187 31.00 4.86 -5.31
CA LYS A 187 31.36 4.41 -6.65
C LYS A 187 30.13 3.95 -7.42
N GLU A 188 29.17 3.37 -6.71
CA GLU A 188 27.94 2.81 -7.28
C GLU A 188 26.73 3.72 -7.03
N VAL A 189 25.72 3.59 -7.89
CA VAL A 189 24.47 4.34 -7.81
C VAL A 189 23.28 3.41 -7.99
N VAL A 190 22.13 3.78 -7.43
CA VAL A 190 20.85 3.13 -7.69
C VAL A 190 20.02 4.03 -8.60
N VAL A 191 19.80 3.58 -9.82
CA VAL A 191 18.96 4.25 -10.80
C VAL A 191 17.54 3.77 -10.61
N GLY A 192 16.59 4.68 -10.54
CA GLY A 192 15.18 4.33 -10.41
C GLY A 192 14.31 5.01 -11.44
N SER A 193 13.26 4.31 -11.84
CA SER A 193 12.15 4.89 -12.59
C SER A 193 10.82 4.49 -11.94
N VAL A 194 9.84 5.38 -11.95
CA VAL A 194 8.49 5.08 -11.44
C VAL A 194 7.44 5.38 -12.49
N GLU A 195 6.55 4.42 -12.72
CA GLU A 195 5.41 4.60 -13.61
C GLU A 195 4.33 5.41 -12.86
N ARG A 196 3.83 6.49 -13.48
CA ARG A 196 3.08 7.53 -12.77
C ARG A 196 1.61 7.20 -12.57
N LEU A 197 1.03 6.21 -13.22
CA LEU A 197 -0.32 5.77 -12.92
C LEU A 197 -0.31 4.76 -11.77
N SER A 198 0.37 3.65 -11.96
CA SER A 198 0.47 2.49 -11.06
C SER A 198 1.41 2.70 -9.86
N ARG A 199 2.30 3.70 -9.89
CA ARG A 199 3.37 3.90 -8.88
C ARG A 199 4.40 2.76 -8.82
N TYR A 200 4.45 1.92 -9.85
CA TYR A 200 5.38 0.80 -9.92
C TYR A 200 6.80 1.30 -10.10
N ILE A 201 7.70 0.87 -9.21
CA ILE A 201 9.10 1.29 -9.23
C ILE A 201 9.97 0.21 -9.87
N LEU A 202 10.85 0.63 -10.75
CA LEU A 202 11.96 -0.16 -11.27
C LEU A 202 13.25 0.42 -10.66
N LEU A 203 14.12 -0.46 -10.18
CA LEU A 203 15.41 -0.09 -9.60
C LEU A 203 16.51 -0.92 -10.24
N SER A 204 17.64 -0.31 -10.55
CA SER A 204 18.86 -1.02 -10.96
C SER A 204 20.06 -0.41 -10.25
N LYS A 205 21.01 -1.27 -9.88
CA LYS A 205 22.28 -0.86 -9.27
C LYS A 205 23.35 -0.81 -10.36
N GLU A 206 23.93 0.35 -10.56
CA GLU A 206 24.93 0.61 -11.60
C GLU A 206 26.29 0.99 -10.98
N PRO A 207 27.41 0.68 -11.66
CA PRO A 207 28.76 0.89 -11.12
C PRO A 207 29.21 2.36 -11.13
N GLY A 208 28.31 3.30 -11.43
CA GLY A 208 28.56 4.74 -11.33
C GLY A 208 27.57 5.59 -12.12
N LEU A 209 27.60 6.90 -11.85
CA LEU A 209 26.65 7.87 -12.41
C LEU A 209 26.63 7.89 -13.95
N LYS A 210 27.78 7.64 -14.59
CA LYS A 210 27.90 7.61 -16.06
C LYS A 210 27.08 6.50 -16.72
N TYR A 211 26.75 5.44 -15.98
CA TYR A 211 25.94 4.30 -16.44
C TYR A 211 24.46 4.45 -16.11
N ALA A 212 24.02 5.61 -15.60
CA ALA A 212 22.63 5.81 -15.20
C ALA A 212 21.65 5.58 -16.36
N MET A 213 21.99 6.08 -17.56
CA MET A 213 21.19 5.88 -18.76
C MET A 213 21.18 4.43 -19.24
N ASP A 214 22.27 3.69 -19.05
CA ASP A 214 22.31 2.26 -19.38
C ASP A 214 21.40 1.47 -18.44
N GLY A 215 21.37 1.84 -17.16
CA GLY A 215 20.44 1.29 -16.17
C GLY A 215 18.98 1.53 -16.54
N LEU A 216 18.60 2.76 -16.89
CA LEU A 216 17.25 3.08 -17.37
C LEU A 216 16.90 2.30 -18.65
N ASN A 217 17.84 2.21 -19.60
CA ASN A 217 17.60 1.47 -20.84
C ASN A 217 17.33 -0.02 -20.59
N LYS A 218 18.08 -0.65 -19.66
CA LYS A 218 17.83 -2.03 -19.23
C LYS A 218 16.44 -2.18 -18.60
N GLN A 219 16.04 -1.24 -17.73
CA GLN A 219 14.72 -1.24 -17.09
C GLN A 219 13.58 -1.13 -18.12
N PHE A 220 13.79 -0.33 -19.18
CA PHE A 220 12.80 -0.03 -20.20
C PHE A 220 12.71 -1.05 -21.33
N SER A 221 13.77 -1.82 -21.57
CA SER A 221 13.82 -2.83 -22.64
C SER A 221 12.57 -3.72 -22.72
N PRO A 222 12.04 -4.30 -21.61
CA PRO A 222 10.86 -5.17 -21.66
C PRO A 222 9.54 -4.45 -21.97
N TYR A 223 9.52 -3.13 -21.89
CA TYR A 223 8.31 -2.30 -21.95
C TYR A 223 8.41 -1.21 -23.02
N ARG A 224 9.38 -1.31 -23.94
CA ARG A 224 9.82 -0.17 -24.73
C ARG A 224 8.73 0.48 -25.58
N SER A 225 7.82 -0.34 -26.12
CA SER A 225 6.66 0.07 -26.92
C SER A 225 5.51 0.66 -26.09
N LEU A 226 5.60 0.61 -24.76
CA LEU A 226 4.56 1.05 -23.83
C LEU A 226 4.90 2.36 -23.14
N ILE A 227 6.15 2.82 -23.27
CA ILE A 227 6.64 4.05 -22.65
C ILE A 227 6.23 5.23 -23.53
N GLU A 228 5.51 6.16 -22.92
CA GLU A 228 4.98 7.36 -23.55
C GLU A 228 5.90 8.56 -23.30
N SER A 229 6.38 8.72 -22.07
CA SER A 229 7.26 9.84 -21.72
C SER A 229 8.11 9.55 -20.50
N LEU A 230 9.18 10.33 -20.34
CA LEU A 230 10.05 10.32 -19.18
C LEU A 230 10.21 11.74 -18.63
N THR A 231 10.02 11.93 -17.33
CA THR A 231 10.30 13.19 -16.64
C THR A 231 11.55 13.05 -15.77
N MET A 232 12.52 13.95 -15.92
CA MET A 232 13.78 13.95 -15.17
C MET A 232 14.13 15.33 -14.62
N ASP A 233 15.11 15.37 -13.73
CA ASP A 233 15.71 16.61 -13.25
C ASP A 233 16.90 17.02 -14.13
N ASN A 234 17.47 18.18 -13.85
CA ASN A 234 18.63 18.71 -14.59
C ASN A 234 19.98 18.15 -14.09
N GLY A 235 20.00 16.91 -13.59
CA GLY A 235 21.21 16.22 -13.13
C GLY A 235 22.19 15.92 -14.27
N LEU A 236 23.48 15.80 -13.94
CA LEU A 236 24.55 15.50 -14.92
C LEU A 236 24.47 14.05 -15.42
N GLU A 237 23.91 13.16 -14.61
CA GLU A 237 23.51 11.80 -14.98
C GLU A 237 22.64 11.78 -16.25
N ASN A 238 21.90 12.86 -16.50
CA ASN A 238 20.88 12.91 -17.55
C ASN A 238 21.37 13.48 -18.88
N ILE A 239 22.67 13.79 -18.99
CA ILE A 239 23.25 14.37 -20.22
C ILE A 239 22.97 13.50 -21.46
N HIS A 240 23.07 12.18 -21.32
CA HIS A 240 22.92 11.24 -22.43
C HIS A 240 21.50 10.67 -22.57
N TYR A 241 20.46 11.39 -22.10
CA TYR A 241 19.08 10.91 -22.10
C TYR A 241 18.57 10.48 -23.49
N ARG A 242 19.07 11.10 -24.57
CA ARG A 242 18.69 10.78 -25.95
C ARG A 242 18.97 9.32 -26.34
N LYS A 243 19.93 8.66 -25.66
CA LYS A 243 20.18 7.21 -25.84
C LYS A 243 18.95 6.35 -25.56
N LEU A 244 18.04 6.81 -24.69
CA LEU A 244 16.81 6.10 -24.36
C LEU A 244 15.80 6.12 -25.53
N ARG A 245 15.88 7.10 -26.44
CA ARG A 245 14.92 7.35 -27.53
C ARG A 245 13.46 7.56 -27.05
N VAL A 246 13.28 8.06 -25.82
CA VAL A 246 11.98 8.34 -25.19
C VAL A 246 11.79 9.85 -25.11
N ASP A 247 10.57 10.33 -25.34
CA ASP A 247 10.22 11.73 -25.15
C ASP A 247 10.45 12.14 -23.70
N THR A 248 11.45 13.00 -23.50
CA THR A 248 11.99 13.30 -22.18
C THR A 248 11.83 14.78 -21.86
N PHE A 249 11.18 15.06 -20.73
CA PHE A 249 10.90 16.41 -20.23
C PHE A 249 11.69 16.69 -18.95
N PHE A 250 12.22 17.91 -18.84
CA PHE A 250 13.10 18.31 -17.75
C PHE A 250 12.45 19.35 -16.85
N CYS A 251 12.43 19.06 -15.55
CA CYS A 251 11.87 19.93 -14.51
C CYS A 251 12.58 21.30 -14.48
N HIS A 252 11.89 22.32 -13.98
CA HIS A 252 12.53 23.60 -13.69
C HIS A 252 13.59 23.46 -12.59
N PRO A 253 14.65 24.29 -12.61
CA PRO A 253 15.60 24.36 -11.51
C PRO A 253 14.89 24.62 -10.17
N TYR A 254 15.27 23.89 -9.13
CA TYR A 254 14.70 24.00 -7.77
C TYR A 254 13.21 23.62 -7.63
N ALA A 255 12.59 23.01 -8.64
CA ALA A 255 11.18 22.58 -8.61
C ALA A 255 11.03 21.06 -8.39
N SER A 256 11.41 20.56 -7.21
CA SER A 256 11.36 19.10 -6.94
C SER A 256 9.94 18.51 -6.98
N CYS A 257 8.91 19.33 -6.75
CA CYS A 257 7.51 18.91 -6.77
C CYS A 257 7.03 18.44 -8.16
N GLU A 258 7.70 18.82 -9.24
CA GLU A 258 7.35 18.42 -10.60
C GLU A 258 7.58 16.92 -10.87
N LYS A 259 8.33 16.28 -9.96
CA LYS A 259 8.66 14.86 -9.92
C LYS A 259 8.27 14.21 -8.58
N ALA A 260 7.12 14.61 -8.06
CA ALA A 260 6.65 14.23 -6.73
C ALA A 260 6.45 12.72 -6.54
N THR A 261 6.14 11.96 -7.60
CA THR A 261 5.92 10.51 -7.47
C THR A 261 7.23 9.81 -7.12
N MET A 262 8.27 10.15 -7.84
CA MET A 262 9.60 9.61 -7.64
C MET A 262 10.21 10.07 -6.32
N GLU A 263 10.02 11.34 -5.94
CA GLU A 263 10.47 11.83 -4.63
C GLU A 263 9.82 11.04 -3.47
N ASN A 264 8.52 10.76 -3.57
CA ASN A 264 7.82 9.92 -2.59
C ASN A 264 8.38 8.49 -2.57
N SER A 265 8.57 7.89 -3.74
CA SER A 265 9.09 6.54 -3.89
C SER A 265 10.50 6.39 -3.33
N PHE A 266 11.41 7.32 -3.65
CA PHE A 266 12.74 7.34 -3.05
C PHE A 266 12.69 7.63 -1.54
N GLY A 267 11.77 8.48 -1.09
CA GLY A 267 11.49 8.65 0.34
C GLY A 267 11.13 7.34 1.05
N ARG A 268 10.40 6.44 0.39
CA ARG A 268 10.10 5.08 0.90
C ARG A 268 11.31 4.16 0.80
N LEU A 269 12.10 4.23 -0.27
CA LEU A 269 13.33 3.46 -0.42
C LEU A 269 14.34 3.80 0.71
N ARG A 270 14.32 5.02 1.25
CA ARG A 270 15.13 5.42 2.42
C ARG A 270 14.81 4.65 3.71
N ARG A 271 13.75 3.84 3.74
CA ARG A 271 13.52 2.88 4.83
C ARG A 271 14.56 1.76 4.83
N PHE A 272 14.95 1.31 3.64
CA PHE A 272 15.92 0.23 3.43
C PHE A 272 17.35 0.76 3.25
N ILE A 273 17.49 1.92 2.59
CA ILE A 273 18.79 2.57 2.32
C ILE A 273 18.81 3.95 2.98
N PRO A 274 19.16 4.05 4.28
CA PRO A 274 19.20 5.31 4.98
C PRO A 274 20.09 6.36 4.29
N LYS A 275 19.81 7.64 4.58
CA LYS A 275 20.68 8.72 4.10
C LYS A 275 22.08 8.55 4.70
N LYS A 276 23.10 8.87 3.89
CA LYS A 276 24.54 8.80 4.24
C LYS A 276 25.11 7.38 4.39
N THR A 277 24.33 6.34 4.11
CA THR A 277 24.85 4.97 3.99
C THR A 277 25.47 4.77 2.61
N SER A 278 26.61 4.08 2.54
CA SER A 278 27.24 3.68 1.27
C SER A 278 26.40 2.62 0.57
N LEU A 279 26.33 2.68 -0.77
CA LEU A 279 25.65 1.70 -1.60
C LEU A 279 26.45 0.41 -1.81
N ASN A 280 27.74 0.41 -1.50
CA ASN A 280 28.62 -0.74 -1.67
C ASN A 280 28.18 -1.96 -0.86
N GLY A 281 27.55 -1.74 0.30
CA GLY A 281 27.07 -2.80 1.19
C GLY A 281 25.75 -3.47 0.77
N TYR A 282 25.14 -3.04 -0.33
CA TYR A 282 23.88 -3.61 -0.82
C TYR A 282 24.10 -4.33 -2.15
N SER A 283 23.72 -5.60 -2.27
CA SER A 283 23.88 -6.33 -3.53
C SER A 283 22.82 -5.90 -4.57
N ARG A 284 22.92 -6.40 -5.81
CA ARG A 284 21.88 -6.17 -6.83
C ARG A 284 20.55 -6.84 -6.42
N GLU A 285 20.66 -7.99 -5.79
CA GLU A 285 19.56 -8.80 -5.28
C GLU A 285 18.85 -8.07 -4.12
N ASP A 286 19.58 -7.37 -3.26
CA ASP A 286 18.98 -6.50 -2.24
C ASP A 286 18.15 -5.38 -2.86
N ILE A 287 18.67 -4.71 -3.89
CA ILE A 287 17.95 -3.63 -4.58
C ILE A 287 16.69 -4.17 -5.26
N ALA A 288 16.77 -5.32 -5.93
CA ALA A 288 15.62 -5.99 -6.52
C ALA A 288 14.57 -6.36 -5.46
N ARG A 289 15.01 -6.92 -4.32
CA ARG A 289 14.14 -7.24 -3.19
C ARG A 289 13.45 -6.01 -2.61
N PHE A 290 14.14 -4.87 -2.50
CA PHE A 290 13.52 -3.62 -2.05
C PHE A 290 12.46 -3.10 -3.03
N ALA A 291 12.74 -3.18 -4.34
CA ALA A 291 11.75 -2.86 -5.37
C ALA A 291 10.51 -3.76 -5.25
N ASP A 292 10.70 -5.08 -5.12
CA ASP A 292 9.60 -6.04 -4.98
C ASP A 292 8.75 -5.76 -3.72
N LEU A 293 9.39 -5.56 -2.56
CA LEU A 293 8.69 -5.17 -1.33
C LEU A 293 7.87 -3.89 -1.53
N MET A 294 8.44 -2.88 -2.18
CA MET A 294 7.75 -1.61 -2.44
C MET A 294 6.57 -1.76 -3.40
N ASN A 295 6.71 -2.59 -4.44
CA ASN A 295 5.70 -2.86 -5.46
C ASN A 295 4.58 -3.76 -4.95
N ASN A 296 4.86 -4.61 -3.95
CA ASN A 296 3.87 -5.42 -3.25
C ASN A 296 3.25 -4.73 -2.04
N THR A 297 3.59 -3.46 -1.77
CA THR A 297 3.02 -2.71 -0.64
C THR A 297 1.83 -1.84 -1.10
N PRO A 298 0.61 -2.04 -0.56
CA PRO A 298 -0.58 -1.28 -0.91
C PRO A 298 -0.41 0.23 -0.83
N ARG A 299 -1.07 0.94 -1.75
CA ARG A 299 -1.10 2.41 -1.77
C ARG A 299 -2.54 2.91 -1.64
N LYS A 300 -2.75 3.84 -0.72
CA LYS A 300 -4.07 4.48 -0.51
C LYS A 300 -4.59 5.17 -1.79
N CYS A 301 -3.70 5.80 -2.55
CA CYS A 301 -4.05 6.44 -3.84
C CYS A 301 -4.44 5.43 -4.95
N LEU A 302 -4.20 4.15 -4.75
CA LEU A 302 -4.62 3.07 -5.65
C LEU A 302 -5.76 2.25 -5.03
N ASN A 303 -6.56 2.87 -4.14
CA ASN A 303 -7.62 2.19 -3.39
C ASN A 303 -7.12 0.95 -2.64
N TYR A 304 -5.90 1.01 -2.10
CA TYR A 304 -5.23 -0.07 -1.39
C TYR A 304 -4.91 -1.32 -2.25
N ARG A 305 -4.91 -1.19 -3.58
CA ARG A 305 -4.22 -2.11 -4.48
C ARG A 305 -2.70 -1.92 -4.40
N THR A 306 -1.95 -2.93 -4.77
CA THR A 306 -0.48 -2.83 -4.85
C THR A 306 -0.06 -2.21 -6.19
N PRO A 307 1.06 -1.48 -6.24
CA PRO A 307 1.60 -1.00 -7.51
C PRO A 307 1.78 -2.12 -8.54
N LYS A 308 2.19 -3.32 -8.10
CA LYS A 308 2.34 -4.49 -8.96
C LYS A 308 1.02 -4.90 -9.62
N GLU A 309 -0.05 -5.05 -8.84
CA GLU A 309 -1.38 -5.42 -9.37
C GLU A 309 -1.88 -4.42 -10.42
N VAL A 310 -1.72 -3.12 -10.15
CA VAL A 310 -2.17 -2.08 -11.08
C VAL A 310 -1.29 -2.05 -12.33
N PHE A 311 0.02 -2.22 -12.18
CA PHE A 311 0.96 -2.25 -13.31
C PHE A 311 0.69 -3.44 -14.23
N GLU A 312 0.51 -4.64 -13.68
CA GLU A 312 0.22 -5.86 -14.44
C GLU A 312 -1.10 -5.76 -15.22
N GLU A 313 -2.15 -5.23 -14.58
CA GLU A 313 -3.44 -4.98 -15.24
C GLU A 313 -3.30 -3.99 -16.40
N GLN A 314 -2.65 -2.84 -16.17
CA GLN A 314 -2.48 -1.81 -17.20
C GLN A 314 -1.56 -2.28 -18.34
N LEU A 315 -0.53 -3.05 -17.99
CA LEU A 315 0.36 -3.70 -18.94
C LEU A 315 -0.41 -4.67 -19.85
N PHE A 316 -1.30 -5.49 -19.27
CA PHE A 316 -2.16 -6.39 -20.01
C PHE A 316 -3.10 -5.64 -20.96
N LEU A 317 -3.81 -4.64 -20.45
CA LEU A 317 -4.74 -3.81 -21.23
C LEU A 317 -4.05 -3.11 -22.39
N LYS A 318 -2.88 -2.51 -22.16
CA LYS A 318 -2.14 -1.79 -23.20
C LYS A 318 -1.59 -2.74 -24.28
N ARG A 319 -1.12 -3.94 -23.90
CA ARG A 319 -0.70 -4.97 -24.86
C ARG A 319 -1.88 -5.45 -25.71
N LEU A 320 -3.06 -5.62 -25.13
CA LEU A 320 -4.27 -6.01 -25.86
C LEU A 320 -4.68 -4.93 -26.88
N PHE A 321 -4.63 -3.66 -26.48
CA PHE A 321 -4.93 -2.52 -27.36
C PHE A 321 -3.95 -2.42 -28.54
N LEU A 322 -2.65 -2.64 -28.31
CA LEU A 322 -1.66 -2.62 -29.40
C LEU A 322 -1.87 -3.77 -30.39
N LYS A 323 -2.22 -4.97 -29.91
CA LYS A 323 -2.51 -6.12 -30.80
C LYS A 323 -3.74 -5.89 -31.66
N THR A 324 -4.81 -5.35 -31.09
CA THR A 324 -6.06 -5.07 -31.82
C THR A 324 -5.87 -4.00 -32.91
N ASN A 325 -5.09 -2.94 -32.62
CA ASN A 325 -4.77 -1.94 -33.63
C ASN A 325 -3.89 -2.48 -34.75
N GLN A 326 -2.94 -3.39 -34.46
CA GLN A 326 -2.16 -4.05 -35.51
C GLN A 326 -3.07 -4.88 -36.43
N VAL A 327 -3.96 -5.73 -35.88
CA VAL A 327 -4.90 -6.54 -36.67
C VAL A 327 -5.83 -5.67 -37.53
N ASN A 328 -6.32 -4.56 -36.99
CA ASN A 328 -7.17 -3.64 -37.74
C ASN A 328 -6.41 -2.92 -38.86
N SER A 329 -5.15 -2.53 -38.63
CA SER A 329 -4.32 -1.93 -39.67
C SER A 329 -4.03 -2.91 -40.83
N THR A 330 -3.80 -4.20 -40.53
CA THR A 330 -3.58 -5.23 -41.56
C THR A 330 -4.83 -5.51 -42.39
N LYS A 331 -6.02 -5.48 -41.76
CA LYS A 331 -7.30 -5.66 -42.48
C LYS A 331 -7.63 -4.48 -43.39
N VAL A 332 -7.36 -3.24 -42.96
CA VAL A 332 -7.59 -2.06 -43.81
C VAL A 332 -6.67 -2.07 -45.03
N SER A 333 -5.40 -2.48 -44.88
CA SER A 333 -4.47 -2.64 -46.02
C SER A 333 -4.82 -3.80 -46.96
N GLN A 334 -5.60 -4.79 -46.51
CA GLN A 334 -6.07 -5.90 -47.36
C GLN A 334 -7.39 -5.58 -48.10
N LEU A 335 -8.09 -4.50 -47.71
CA LEU A 335 -9.32 -4.01 -48.33
C LEU A 335 -9.07 -2.81 -49.27
N THR A 336 -7.81 -2.39 -49.42
CA THR A 336 -7.37 -1.29 -50.32
C THR A 336 -6.55 -1.78 -51.52
N ILE A 337 -6.59 -3.08 -51.79
CA ILE A 337 -6.13 -3.73 -53.03
C ILE A 337 -7.37 -4.35 -53.67
#